data_AF-A0A920BX57-F1
#
_entry.id   AF-A0A920BX57-F1
#
_cell.length_a   1.000
_cell.length_b   1.000
_cell.length_c   1.000
_cell.angle_alpha   90.00
_cell.angle_beta   90.00
_cell.angle_gamma   90.00
#
_symmetry.space_group_name_H-M   'P 1'
#
loop_
_entity.id
_entity.type
_entity.pdbx_description
1 polymer ?
#
loop_
_entity_poly.entity_id
_entity_poly.type
_entity_poly.pdbx_seq_one_letter_code
_entity_poly.pdbx_strand_id
1 'polypeptide(L)'
;MKRNMELVRELLLLIESNNDRRELDIPDDWDREFVAYHLKILDQAGFIKNNTKWADNKPMWMFASITWEGHEFLDSIRNDDVWSKTKAGIKQKGLEIGNVPIEVLKEYAKLQMKNLFGLE
;
A
#
# COMPACT_ATOMS: atom_id res chain seq x y z
N MET A 1 -9.58 -12.22 -4.17
CA MET A 1 -9.11 -11.13 -5.06
C MET A 1 -7.60 -11.15 -5.13
N LYS A 2 -6.97 -10.67 -6.23
CA LYS A 2 -5.51 -10.56 -6.36
C LYS A 2 -5.03 -9.27 -5.69
N ARG A 3 -3.86 -9.28 -5.05
CA ARG A 3 -3.23 -8.08 -4.51
C ARG A 3 -2.79 -7.16 -5.66
N ASN A 4 -3.13 -5.88 -5.56
CA ASN A 4 -2.70 -4.83 -6.47
C ASN A 4 -1.79 -3.85 -5.71
N MET A 5 -0.50 -3.85 -6.05
CA MET A 5 0.49 -3.04 -5.32
C MET A 5 0.47 -1.55 -5.70
N GLU A 6 -0.11 -1.18 -6.84
CA GLU A 6 -0.35 0.23 -7.14
C GLU A 6 -1.45 0.76 -6.21
N LEU A 7 -2.56 0.03 -6.09
CA LEU A 7 -3.64 0.39 -5.16
C LEU A 7 -3.16 0.40 -3.71
N VAL A 8 -2.28 -0.51 -3.30
CA VAL A 8 -1.67 -0.48 -1.95
C VAL A 8 -0.93 0.83 -1.73
N ARG A 9 -0.10 1.26 -2.68
CA ARG A 9 0.66 2.53 -2.58
C ARG A 9 -0.29 3.72 -2.48
N GLU A 10 -1.30 3.77 -3.35
CA GLU A 10 -2.29 4.84 -3.38
C GLU A 10 -3.13 4.88 -2.10
N LEU A 11 -3.55 3.73 -1.56
CA LEU A 11 -4.25 3.64 -0.29
C LEU A 11 -3.41 4.13 0.87
N LEU A 12 -2.13 3.76 0.94
CA LEU A 12 -1.26 4.24 2.01
C LEU A 12 -1.11 5.77 1.95
N LEU A 13 -0.93 6.36 0.75
CA LEU A 13 -0.91 7.82 0.59
C LEU A 13 -2.24 8.47 1.02
N LEU A 14 -3.36 7.89 0.60
CA LEU A 14 -4.70 8.37 0.95
C LEU A 14 -4.92 8.34 2.47
N ILE A 15 -4.62 7.22 3.12
CA ILE A 15 -4.79 7.04 4.57
C ILE A 15 -3.89 8.02 5.33
N GLU A 16 -2.64 8.23 4.90
CA GLU A 16 -1.73 9.18 5.54
C GLU A 16 -2.24 10.61 5.47
N SER A 17 -2.81 10.99 4.33
CA SER A 17 -3.36 12.33 4.14
C SER A 17 -4.67 12.56 4.90
N ASN A 18 -5.32 11.48 5.36
CA ASN A 18 -6.61 11.55 6.02
C ASN A 18 -6.49 11.67 7.54
N ASN A 19 -7.49 12.30 8.16
CA ASN A 19 -7.65 12.27 9.60
C ASN A 19 -8.21 10.91 10.03
N ASP A 20 -7.54 10.22 10.95
CA ASP A 20 -7.90 8.88 11.42
C ASP A 20 -9.32 8.77 12.05
N ARG A 21 -9.93 9.90 12.41
CA ARG A 21 -11.31 9.99 12.93
C ARG A 21 -12.37 10.24 11.85
N ARG A 22 -11.97 10.36 10.58
CA ARG A 22 -12.87 10.61 9.45
C ARG A 22 -12.92 9.41 8.53
N GLU A 23 -14.07 9.27 7.85
CA GLU A 23 -14.17 8.31 6.75
C GLU A 23 -13.12 8.63 5.69
N LEU A 24 -12.54 7.59 5.07
CA LEU A 24 -11.64 7.74 3.94
C LEU A 24 -12.43 8.28 2.74
N ASP A 25 -11.88 9.32 2.12
CA ASP A 25 -12.40 9.88 0.88
C ASP A 25 -11.97 9.00 -0.31
N ILE A 26 -12.64 7.85 -0.45
CA ILE A 26 -12.35 6.88 -1.51
C ILE A 26 -12.82 7.45 -2.85
N PRO A 27 -11.97 7.54 -3.88
CA PRO A 27 -12.38 8.00 -5.21
C PRO A 27 -13.57 7.22 -5.77
N ASP A 28 -14.50 7.92 -6.42
CA ASP A 28 -15.76 7.33 -6.93
C ASP A 28 -15.53 6.25 -8.00
N ASP A 29 -14.40 6.30 -8.71
CA ASP A 29 -14.01 5.32 -9.74
C ASP A 29 -13.35 4.06 -9.15
N TRP A 30 -13.10 4.02 -7.84
CA TRP A 30 -12.56 2.85 -7.16
C TRP A 30 -13.66 1.89 -6.73
N ASP A 31 -13.46 0.59 -7.02
CA ASP A 31 -14.31 -0.47 -6.50
C ASP A 31 -14.16 -0.56 -4.97
N ARG A 32 -15.21 -0.16 -4.23
CA ARG A 32 -15.23 -0.17 -2.76
C ARG A 32 -14.99 -1.56 -2.17
N GLU A 33 -15.46 -2.65 -2.79
CA GLU A 33 -15.19 -4.01 -2.30
C GLU A 33 -13.71 -4.37 -2.49
N PHE A 34 -13.12 -3.97 -3.62
CA PHE A 34 -11.71 -4.16 -3.89
C PHE A 34 -10.82 -3.34 -2.94
N VAL A 35 -11.23 -2.12 -2.62
CA VAL A 35 -10.57 -1.27 -1.61
C VAL A 35 -10.68 -1.91 -0.24
N ALA A 36 -11.88 -2.31 0.20
CA ALA A 36 -12.09 -2.96 1.50
C ALA A 36 -11.25 -4.24 1.64
N TYR A 37 -11.11 -5.01 0.55
CA TYR A 37 -10.20 -6.16 0.51
C TYR A 37 -8.74 -5.75 0.74
N HIS A 38 -8.25 -4.69 0.10
CA HIS A 38 -6.88 -4.20 0.28
C HIS A 38 -6.63 -3.65 1.68
N LEU A 39 -7.57 -2.87 2.23
CA LEU A 39 -7.52 -2.41 3.62
C LEU A 39 -7.44 -3.61 4.58
N LYS A 40 -8.24 -4.66 4.35
CA LYS A 40 -8.21 -5.87 5.18
C LYS A 40 -6.87 -6.58 5.14
N ILE A 41 -6.26 -6.79 3.97
CA ILE A 41 -4.98 -7.51 3.90
C ILE A 41 -3.79 -6.67 4.40
N LEU A 42 -3.86 -5.34 4.29
CA LEU A 42 -2.84 -4.44 4.86
C LEU A 42 -2.89 -4.44 6.39
N ASP A 43 -4.09 -4.50 6.96
CA ASP A 43 -4.31 -4.65 8.41
C ASP A 43 -3.80 -6.01 8.90
N GLN A 44 -4.09 -7.10 8.17
CA GLN A 44 -3.53 -8.43 8.46
C GLN A 44 -2.00 -8.47 8.41
N ALA A 45 -1.39 -7.66 7.55
CA ALA A 45 0.06 -7.53 7.44
C ALA A 45 0.66 -6.55 8.47
N GLY A 46 -0.16 -5.86 9.27
CA GLY A 46 0.27 -4.94 10.31
C GLY A 46 0.70 -3.56 9.83
N PHE A 47 0.45 -3.19 8.56
CA PHE A 47 0.82 -1.89 8.00
C PHE A 47 -0.22 -0.80 8.29
N ILE A 48 -1.47 -1.17 8.49
CA ILE A 48 -2.53 -0.23 8.88
C ILE A 48 -3.35 -0.81 10.03
N LYS A 49 -4.19 0.02 10.63
CA LYS A 49 -5.34 -0.41 11.44
C LYS A 49 -6.60 -0.15 10.63
N ASN A 50 -7.33 -1.19 10.26
CA ASN A 50 -8.57 -1.09 9.48
C ASN A 50 -9.81 -1.18 10.38
N ASN A 51 -10.80 -0.31 10.15
CA ASN A 51 -12.10 -0.33 10.83
C ASN A 51 -13.26 -0.15 9.83
N THR A 52 -13.21 -0.87 8.71
CA THR A 52 -14.30 -0.91 7.73
C THR A 52 -15.60 -1.43 8.36
N LYS A 53 -16.68 -0.66 8.19
CA LYS A 53 -18.04 -0.99 8.64
C LYS A 53 -18.84 -1.55 7.46
N TRP A 54 -19.45 -2.71 7.68
CA TRP A 54 -20.20 -3.44 6.65
C TRP A 54 -21.69 -3.37 6.94
N ALA A 55 -22.50 -3.24 5.88
CA ALA A 55 -23.95 -3.44 5.92
C ALA A 55 -24.40 -4.13 4.63
N ASP A 56 -25.32 -5.09 4.73
CA ASP A 56 -25.80 -5.88 3.59
C ASP A 56 -24.66 -6.45 2.71
N ASN A 57 -23.63 -7.00 3.38
CA ASN A 57 -22.40 -7.52 2.76
C ASN A 57 -21.60 -6.52 1.92
N LYS A 58 -21.88 -5.21 2.02
CA LYS A 58 -21.16 -4.14 1.33
C LYS A 58 -20.39 -3.27 2.32
N PRO A 59 -19.20 -2.77 1.95
CA PRO A 59 -18.45 -1.85 2.80
C PRO A 59 -19.06 -0.45 2.74
N MET A 60 -19.78 -0.09 3.81
CA MET A 60 -20.50 1.19 3.91
C MET A 60 -19.57 2.34 4.28
N TRP A 61 -18.79 2.18 5.34
CA TRP A 61 -17.86 3.21 5.81
C TRP A 61 -16.47 2.64 6.01
N MET A 62 -15.44 3.33 5.54
CA MET A 62 -14.05 2.87 5.65
C MET A 62 -13.24 3.85 6.47
N PHE A 63 -12.63 3.35 7.53
CA PHE A 63 -11.72 4.11 8.40
C PHE A 63 -10.42 3.34 8.49
N ALA A 64 -9.29 4.05 8.40
CA ALA A 64 -7.99 3.46 8.62
C ALA A 64 -6.98 4.47 9.14
N SER A 65 -5.94 3.97 9.80
CA SER A 65 -4.75 4.72 10.20
C SER A 65 -3.51 3.89 9.89
N ILE A 66 -2.41 4.53 9.50
CA ILE A 66 -1.15 3.82 9.24
C ILE A 66 -0.47 3.44 10.57
N THR A 67 0.15 2.26 10.63
CA THR A 67 1.03 1.89 11.75
C THR A 67 2.43 2.45 11.54
N TRP A 68 3.30 2.38 12.55
CA TRP A 68 4.70 2.75 12.36
C TRP A 68 5.37 1.95 11.23
N GLU A 69 5.09 0.64 11.18
CA GLU A 69 5.62 -0.26 10.15
C GLU A 69 5.05 0.06 8.75
N GLY A 70 3.81 0.54 8.71
CA GLY A 70 3.18 1.08 7.50
C GLY A 70 3.85 2.33 6.99
N HIS A 71 4.26 3.26 7.87
CA HIS A 71 5.04 4.43 7.47
C HIS A 71 6.40 4.01 6.90
N GLU A 72 7.10 3.09 7.56
CA GLU A 72 8.37 2.54 7.06
C GLU A 72 8.24 1.89 5.68
N PHE A 73 7.11 1.22 5.41
CA PHE A 73 6.85 0.66 4.09
C PHE A 73 6.50 1.76 3.08
N LEU A 74 5.56 2.65 3.42
CA LEU A 74 5.15 3.77 2.57
C LEU A 74 6.36 4.61 2.15
N ASP A 75 7.23 4.99 3.09
CA ASP A 75 8.40 5.81 2.80
C ASP A 75 9.39 5.12 1.87
N SER A 76 9.48 3.78 1.90
CA SER A 76 10.30 3.01 0.95
C SER A 76 9.75 3.04 -0.49
N ILE A 77 8.45 3.26 -0.68
CA ILE A 77 7.77 3.26 -1.99
C ILE A 77 7.16 4.62 -2.36
N ARG A 78 7.34 5.65 -1.53
CA ARG A 78 6.71 6.97 -1.69
C ARG A 78 7.28 7.72 -2.89
N ASN A 79 8.61 7.74 -3.00
CA ASN A 79 9.28 8.48 -4.07
C ASN A 79 9.00 7.81 -5.43
N ASP A 80 8.53 8.57 -6.41
CA ASP A 80 8.14 8.04 -7.73
C ASP A 80 9.30 7.39 -8.49
N ASP A 81 10.51 7.94 -8.40
CA ASP A 81 11.70 7.37 -9.04
C ASP A 81 12.11 6.05 -8.38
N VAL A 82 12.13 5.99 -7.05
CA VAL A 82 12.36 4.75 -6.29
C VAL A 82 11.29 3.71 -6.62
N TRP A 83 10.01 4.10 -6.68
CA TRP A 83 8.92 3.19 -7.03
C TRP A 83 9.05 2.66 -8.46
N SER A 84 9.36 3.54 -9.42
CA SER A 84 9.58 3.17 -10.81
C SER A 84 10.76 2.20 -10.98
N LYS A 85 11.89 2.48 -10.34
CA LYS A 85 13.08 1.60 -10.34
C LYS A 85 12.79 0.25 -9.68
N THR A 86 12.07 0.24 -8.56
CA THR A 86 11.61 -0.98 -7.88
C THR A 86 10.81 -1.85 -8.83
N LYS A 87 9.79 -1.28 -9.49
CA LYS A 87 8.94 -1.99 -10.47
C LYS A 87 9.76 -2.52 -11.65
N ALA A 88 10.62 -1.69 -12.22
CA ALA A 88 11.46 -2.06 -13.35
C ALA A 88 12.42 -3.21 -12.99
N GLY A 89 13.07 -3.14 -11.83
CA GLY A 89 14.00 -4.17 -11.37
C GLY A 89 13.33 -5.51 -11.08
N ILE A 90 12.13 -5.51 -10.49
CA ILE A 90 11.32 -6.72 -10.30
C ILE A 90 10.92 -7.33 -11.66
N LYS A 91 10.47 -6.49 -12.60
CA LYS A 91 10.08 -6.92 -13.94
C LYS A 91 11.26 -7.51 -14.73
N GLN A 92 12.45 -6.93 -14.62
CA GLN A 92 13.68 -7.45 -15.24
C GLN A 92 14.04 -8.86 -14.73
N LYS A 93 13.64 -9.20 -13.50
CA LYS A 93 13.80 -10.54 -12.93
C LYS A 93 12.68 -11.52 -13.31
N GLY A 94 11.78 -11.12 -14.23
CA GLY A 94 10.67 -11.96 -14.70
C GLY A 94 9.51 -12.07 -13.72
N LEU A 95 9.43 -11.18 -12.71
CA LEU A 95 8.37 -11.18 -11.70
C LEU A 95 7.41 -10.01 -11.91
N GLU A 96 6.15 -10.21 -11.54
CA GLU A 96 5.20 -9.10 -11.36
C GLU A 96 5.23 -8.63 -9.91
N ILE A 97 5.12 -7.31 -9.69
CA ILE A 97 5.18 -6.73 -8.35
C ILE A 97 4.11 -7.28 -7.39
N GLY A 98 2.91 -7.62 -7.89
CA GLY A 98 1.84 -8.24 -7.08
C GLY A 98 2.13 -9.67 -6.61
N ASN A 99 3.10 -10.34 -7.25
CA ASN A 99 3.50 -11.71 -6.97
C ASN A 99 4.76 -11.78 -6.08
N VAL A 100 5.29 -10.63 -5.65
CA VAL A 100 6.41 -10.56 -4.70
C VAL A 100 5.86 -10.50 -3.26
N PRO A 101 6.42 -11.26 -2.29
CA PRO A 101 6.10 -11.08 -0.88
C PRO A 101 6.35 -9.64 -0.44
N ILE A 102 5.46 -9.08 0.40
CA ILE A 102 5.50 -7.64 0.71
C ILE A 102 6.77 -7.23 1.45
N GLU A 103 7.31 -8.09 2.32
CA GLU A 103 8.60 -7.87 2.98
C GLU A 103 9.76 -7.80 1.99
N VAL A 104 9.81 -8.73 1.03
CA VAL A 104 10.83 -8.73 -0.02
C VAL A 104 10.72 -7.48 -0.90
N LEU A 105 9.49 -7.04 -1.18
CA LEU A 105 9.25 -5.81 -1.91
C LEU A 105 9.75 -4.59 -1.12
N LYS A 106 9.46 -4.51 0.17
CA LYS A 106 9.92 -3.44 1.07
C LYS A 106 11.45 -3.38 1.12
N GLU A 107 12.12 -4.51 1.33
CA GLU A 107 13.59 -4.59 1.32
C GLU A 107 14.18 -4.15 -0.02
N TYR A 108 13.59 -4.60 -1.13
CA TYR A 108 14.06 -4.25 -2.45
C TYR A 108 13.87 -2.76 -2.76
N ALA A 109 12.77 -2.15 -2.33
CA ALA A 109 12.53 -0.72 -2.46
C ALA A 109 13.51 0.09 -1.59
N LYS A 110 13.78 -0.35 -0.36
CA LYS A 110 14.84 0.23 0.50
C LYS A 110 16.22 0.16 -0.17
N LEU A 111 16.54 -0.93 -0.87
CA LEU A 111 17.77 -1.03 -1.67
C LEU A 111 17.81 0.00 -2.81
N GLN A 112 16.71 0.19 -3.54
CA GLN A 112 16.65 1.23 -4.59
C GLN A 112 16.86 2.64 -4.01
N MET A 113 16.33 2.90 -2.82
CA MET A 113 16.52 4.16 -2.11
C MET A 113 17.97 4.35 -1.64
N LYS A 114 18.63 3.32 -1.11
CA LYS A 114 20.07 3.37 -0.78
C LYS A 114 20.94 3.69 -1.99
N ASN A 115 20.68 3.03 -3.12
CA ASN A 115 21.37 3.32 -4.38
C ASN A 115 21.18 4.77 -4.83
N LEU A 116 19.97 5.34 -4.65
CA LEU A 116 19.70 6.73 -4.96
C LEU A 116 20.54 7.70 -4.09
N PHE A 117 20.77 7.35 -2.82
CA PHE A 117 21.63 8.12 -1.91
C PHE A 117 23.13 7.85 -2.08
N GLY A 118 23.53 6.90 -2.91
CA GLY A 118 24.93 6.47 -3.02
C GLY A 118 25.45 5.76 -1.76
N LEU A 119 24.55 5.15 -0.99
CA LEU A 119 24.88 4.35 0.19
C LEU A 119 24.95 2.88 -0.23
N GLU A 120 26.13 2.25 -0.09
CA GLU A 120 26.30 0.79 -0.30
C GLU A 120 25.66 -0.04 0.84
#